data_AF-A0A821DBV2-F1
#
_entry.id   AF-A0A821DBV2-F1
#
_cell.length_a   1.000
_cell.length_b   1.000
_cell.length_c   1.000
_cell.angle_alpha   90.00
_cell.angle_beta   90.00
_cell.angle_gamma   90.00
#
_symmetry.space_group_name_H-M   'P 1'
#
loop_
_entity.id
_entity.type
_entity.pdbx_description
1 polymer ?
#
loop_
_entity_poly.entity_id
_entity_poly.type
_entity_poly.pdbx_seq_one_letter_code
_entity_poly.pdbx_strand_id
1 'polypeptide(L)'
;MLKPKVKLCSTKNKNKTIATKRVEYDLSPKFISKIDFTFKIDESIVNKDEIQAAYDEMRQITKDFRTQAMKLYVQSLEREYELLSNEIKRIIEGFP
;
A
#
# COMPACT_ATOMS: atom_id res chain seq x y z
N MET A 1 -0.42 -22.95 22.80
CA MET A 1 0.33 -22.12 21.82
C MET A 1 -0.51 -21.62 20.63
N LEU A 2 -1.65 -22.24 20.30
CA LEU A 2 -2.48 -21.86 19.14
C LEU A 2 -3.24 -20.53 19.30
N LYS A 3 -3.80 -20.27 20.50
CA LYS A 3 -4.66 -19.10 20.77
C LYS A 3 -4.02 -17.73 20.44
N PRO A 4 -2.75 -17.45 20.80
CA PRO A 4 -2.08 -16.21 20.37
C PRO A 4 -1.91 -16.11 18.85
N LYS A 5 -1.59 -17.22 18.16
CA LYS A 5 -1.41 -17.25 16.70
C LYS A 5 -2.72 -16.99 15.96
N VAL A 6 -3.82 -17.57 16.42
CA VAL A 6 -5.16 -17.32 15.86
C VAL A 6 -5.55 -15.84 16.02
N LYS A 7 -5.28 -15.24 17.18
CA LYS A 7 -5.52 -13.80 17.41
C LYS A 7 -4.68 -12.92 16.46
N LEU A 8 -3.41 -13.27 16.26
CA LEU A 8 -2.52 -12.57 15.34
C LEU A 8 -3.00 -12.72 13.89
N CYS A 9 -3.37 -13.93 13.46
CA CYS A 9 -3.92 -14.21 12.14
C CYS A 9 -5.19 -13.41 11.86
N SER A 10 -6.11 -13.32 12.83
CA SER A 10 -7.32 -12.48 12.74
C SER A 10 -6.97 -11.00 12.53
N THR A 11 -5.94 -10.50 13.24
CA THR A 11 -5.47 -9.11 13.09
C THR A 11 -4.87 -8.88 11.70
N LYS A 12 -4.06 -9.81 11.20
CA LYS A 12 -3.46 -9.71 9.85
C LYS A 12 -4.53 -9.78 8.75
N ASN A 13 -5.53 -10.64 8.90
CA ASN A 13 -6.68 -10.69 8.00
C ASN A 13 -7.42 -9.35 7.97
N LYS A 14 -7.73 -8.77 9.15
CA LYS A 14 -8.38 -7.47 9.25
C LYS A 14 -7.58 -6.37 8.55
N ASN A 15 -6.25 -6.35 8.75
CA ASN A 15 -5.38 -5.37 8.10
C ASN A 15 -5.36 -5.54 6.58
N LYS A 16 -5.26 -6.79 6.08
CA LYS A 16 -5.38 -7.12 4.66
C LYS A 16 -6.69 -6.58 4.09
N THR A 17 -7.83 -6.93 4.69
CA THR A 17 -9.16 -6.49 4.22
C THR A 17 -9.30 -4.97 4.18
N ILE A 18 -8.81 -4.27 5.22
CA ILE A 18 -8.83 -2.80 5.24
C ILE A 18 -7.95 -2.23 4.12
N ALA A 19 -6.76 -2.79 3.91
CA ALA A 19 -5.85 -2.33 2.86
C ALA A 19 -6.43 -2.59 1.46
N THR A 20 -7.03 -3.75 1.21
CA THR A 20 -7.70 -4.07 -0.05
C THR A 20 -8.84 -3.08 -0.35
N LYS A 21 -9.74 -2.84 0.62
CA LYS A 21 -10.81 -1.84 0.46
C LYS A 21 -10.27 -0.45 0.18
N ARG A 22 -9.15 -0.08 0.82
CA ARG A 22 -8.50 1.20 0.56
C ARG A 22 -7.98 1.33 -0.87
N VAL A 23 -7.52 0.24 -1.50
CA VAL A 23 -7.20 0.25 -2.94
C VAL A 23 -8.44 0.51 -3.77
N GLU A 24 -9.55 -0.17 -3.45
CA GLU A 24 -10.82 -0.03 -4.19
C GLU A 24 -11.33 1.42 -4.21
N TYR A 25 -11.08 2.18 -3.13
CA TYR A 25 -11.48 3.58 -3.01
C TYR A 25 -10.35 4.60 -3.31
N ASP A 26 -9.20 4.16 -3.83
CA ASP A 26 -8.01 5.00 -4.08
C ASP A 26 -7.54 5.80 -2.83
N LEU A 27 -7.69 5.20 -1.65
CA LEU A 27 -7.36 5.78 -0.35
C LEU A 27 -6.01 5.26 0.16
N SER A 28 -4.93 5.93 -0.21
CA SER A 28 -3.59 5.55 0.25
C SER A 28 -3.42 5.67 1.78
N PRO A 29 -2.65 4.76 2.43
CA PRO A 29 -2.23 4.88 3.82
C PRO A 29 -1.53 6.22 4.10
N LYS A 30 -1.69 6.74 5.32
CA LYS A 30 -1.14 8.05 5.74
C LYS A 30 0.36 8.24 5.48
N PHE A 31 1.15 7.17 5.43
CA PHE A 31 2.59 7.25 5.15
C PHE A 31 2.89 7.36 3.64
N ILE A 32 2.06 6.76 2.79
CA ILE A 32 2.14 6.85 1.33
C ILE A 32 1.59 8.21 0.86
N SER A 33 0.48 8.65 1.48
CA SER A 33 -0.20 9.91 1.10
C SER A 33 0.59 11.18 1.41
N LYS A 34 1.63 11.10 2.24
CA LYS A 34 2.49 12.22 2.63
C LYS A 34 3.61 12.52 1.64
N ILE A 35 3.85 11.63 0.69
CA ILE A 35 4.89 11.81 -0.31
C ILE A 35 4.26 12.55 -1.49
N ASP A 36 4.87 13.68 -1.82
CA ASP A 36 4.53 14.56 -2.93
C ASP A 36 5.83 14.91 -3.65
N PHE A 37 5.91 14.57 -4.94
CA PHE A 37 7.09 14.84 -5.77
C PHE A 37 6.98 16.16 -6.52
N THR A 38 5.98 16.98 -6.18
CA THR A 38 5.81 18.31 -6.76
C THR A 38 6.89 19.25 -6.22
N PHE A 39 7.63 19.89 -7.14
CA PHE A 39 8.54 20.99 -6.84
C PHE A 39 8.12 22.24 -7.61
N LYS A 40 8.54 23.41 -7.14
CA LYS A 40 8.25 24.67 -7.82
C LYS A 40 9.20 24.86 -8.99
N ILE A 41 8.65 25.15 -10.15
CA ILE A 41 9.41 25.55 -11.33
C ILE A 41 9.56 27.07 -11.33
N ASP A 42 10.70 27.57 -11.79
CA ASP A 42 10.86 28.99 -12.06
C ASP A 42 10.10 29.36 -13.34
N GLU A 43 9.01 30.09 -13.17
CA GLU A 43 8.10 30.46 -14.26
C GLU A 43 8.53 31.74 -15.00
N SER A 44 9.66 32.34 -14.63
CA SER A 44 10.11 33.63 -15.20
C SER A 44 10.68 33.53 -16.62
N ILE A 45 11.16 32.36 -17.02
CA ILE A 45 11.83 32.12 -18.32
C ILE A 45 11.06 31.10 -19.17
N VAL A 46 10.40 30.14 -18.52
CA VAL A 46 9.71 29.03 -19.18
C VAL A 46 8.30 29.46 -19.58
N ASN A 47 7.83 29.05 -20.76
CA ASN A 47 6.46 29.36 -21.17
C ASN A 47 5.44 28.54 -20.36
N LYS A 48 4.19 29.02 -20.31
CA LYS A 48 3.13 28.43 -19.49
C LYS A 48 2.79 26.99 -19.85
N ASP A 49 2.88 26.63 -21.13
CA ASP A 49 2.52 25.30 -21.60
C ASP A 49 3.56 24.26 -21.15
N GLU A 50 4.85 24.61 -21.22
CA GLU A 50 5.95 23.79 -20.71
C GLU A 50 5.89 23.62 -19.19
N ILE A 51 5.57 24.70 -18.45
CA ILE A 51 5.37 24.64 -17.00
C ILE A 51 4.22 23.69 -16.65
N GLN A 52 3.10 23.82 -17.37
CA GLN A 52 1.92 23.00 -17.13
C GLN A 52 2.21 21.51 -17.42
N ALA A 53 2.89 21.22 -18.54
CA ALA A 53 3.31 19.87 -18.89
C ALA A 53 4.21 19.26 -17.80
N ALA A 54 5.17 20.03 -17.28
CA ALA A 54 6.05 19.56 -16.21
C ALA A 54 5.29 19.30 -14.89
N TYR A 55 4.33 20.14 -14.52
CA TYR A 55 3.46 19.87 -13.37
C TYR A 55 2.57 18.64 -13.59
N ASP A 56 2.11 18.39 -14.82
CA ASP A 56 1.35 17.18 -15.15
C ASP A 56 2.20 15.91 -15.01
N GLU A 57 3.46 15.96 -15.46
CA GLU A 57 4.43 14.89 -15.24
C GLU A 57 4.67 14.64 -13.74
N MET A 58 4.86 15.69 -12.93
CA MET A 58 5.02 15.55 -11.47
C MET A 58 3.79 14.90 -10.82
N ARG A 59 2.58 15.28 -11.25
CA ARG A 59 1.33 14.69 -10.78
C ARG A 59 1.27 13.21 -11.14
N GLN A 60 1.67 12.86 -12.35
CA GLN A 60 1.69 11.48 -12.82
C GLN A 60 2.71 10.64 -12.05
N ILE A 61 3.93 11.14 -11.83
CA ILE A 61 4.96 10.48 -11.01
C ILE A 61 4.44 10.23 -9.59
N THR A 62 3.81 11.23 -8.98
CA THR A 62 3.24 11.11 -7.63
C THR A 62 2.13 10.06 -7.58
N LYS A 63 1.27 10.02 -8.59
CA LYS A 63 0.22 9.01 -8.72
C LYS A 63 0.82 7.60 -8.86
N ASP A 64 1.78 7.42 -9.77
CA ASP A 64 2.40 6.13 -10.03
C ASP A 64 3.14 5.59 -8.80
N PHE A 65 3.87 6.45 -8.10
CA PHE A 65 4.49 6.09 -6.82
C PHE A 65 3.44 5.59 -5.82
N ARG A 66 2.34 6.32 -5.63
CA ARG A 66 1.28 5.95 -4.68
C ARG A 66 0.67 4.61 -5.04
N THR A 67 0.38 4.37 -6.32
CA THR A 67 -0.17 3.12 -6.82
C THR A 67 0.80 1.96 -6.58
N GLN A 68 2.08 2.12 -6.93
CA GLN A 68 3.08 1.06 -6.76
C GLN A 68 3.34 0.75 -5.28
N ALA A 69 3.49 1.77 -4.44
CA ALA A 69 3.68 1.62 -3.01
C ALA A 69 2.47 0.93 -2.36
N MET A 70 1.24 1.28 -2.78
CA MET A 70 0.03 0.64 -2.27
C MET A 70 -0.06 -0.83 -2.68
N LYS A 71 0.29 -1.15 -3.93
CA LYS A 71 0.34 -2.54 -4.42
C LYS A 71 1.31 -3.38 -3.58
N LEU A 72 2.52 -2.87 -3.36
CA LEU A 72 3.53 -3.56 -2.55
C LEU A 72 3.06 -3.76 -1.11
N TYR A 73 2.43 -2.73 -0.52
CA TYR A 73 1.88 -2.82 0.84
C TYR A 73 0.80 -3.90 0.97
N VAL A 74 -0.15 -3.97 0.03
CA VAL A 74 -1.20 -5.01 0.03
C VAL A 74 -0.59 -6.41 -0.15
N GLN A 75 0.37 -6.56 -1.07
CA GLN A 75 1.07 -7.83 -1.28
C GLN A 75 1.81 -8.30 -0.01
N SER A 76 2.45 -7.38 0.71
CA SER A 76 3.10 -7.70 2.00
C SER A 76 2.09 -8.22 3.02
N LEU A 77 0.94 -7.54 3.18
CA LEU A 77 -0.09 -7.95 4.13
C LEU A 77 -0.71 -9.30 3.77
N GLU A 78 -0.92 -9.56 2.48
CA GLU A 78 -1.38 -10.85 1.98
C GLU A 78 -0.38 -11.96 2.32
N ARG A 79 0.91 -11.72 2.06
CA ARG A 79 1.96 -12.69 2.37
C ARG A 79 2.06 -12.99 3.86
N GLU A 80 2.00 -11.96 4.71
CA GLU A 80 2.00 -12.13 6.17
C GLU A 80 0.82 -12.98 6.66
N TYR A 81 -0.37 -12.75 6.08
CA TYR A 81 -1.56 -13.52 6.40
C TYR A 81 -1.45 -14.98 5.96
N GLU A 82 -0.94 -15.24 4.75
CA GLU A 82 -0.73 -16.60 4.23
C GLU A 82 0.25 -17.40 5.10
N LEU A 83 1.39 -16.79 5.49
CA LEU A 83 2.39 -17.44 6.31
C LEU A 83 1.80 -17.92 7.65
N LEU A 84 1.05 -17.05 8.32
CA LEU A 84 0.39 -17.39 9.58
C LEU A 84 -0.74 -18.41 9.40
N SER A 85 -1.50 -18.31 8.31
CA SER A 85 -2.58 -19.25 8.01
C SER A 85 -2.04 -20.65 7.75
N ASN A 86 -0.96 -20.76 6.96
CA ASN A 86 -0.28 -22.02 6.68
C ASN A 86 0.34 -22.63 7.95
N GLU A 87 0.93 -21.80 8.82
CA GLU A 87 1.46 -22.28 10.09
C GLU A 87 0.36 -22.82 11.01
N ILE A 88 -0.75 -22.10 11.16
CA ILE A 88 -1.92 -22.56 11.93
C ILE A 88 -2.46 -23.87 11.37
N LYS A 89 -2.60 -23.97 10.04
CA LYS A 89 -3.08 -25.17 9.36
C LYS A 89 -2.19 -26.39 9.68
N ARG A 90 -0.87 -26.25 9.55
CA ARG A 90 0.09 -27.32 9.91
C ARG A 90 0.01 -27.74 11.37
N ILE A 91 -0.20 -26.77 12.28
CA ILE A 91 -0.37 -27.07 13.70
C ILE A 91 -1.64 -27.93 13.89
N ILE A 92 -2.77 -27.53 13.29
CA ILE A 92 -4.04 -28.26 13.39
C ILE A 92 -3.93 -29.66 12.77
N GLU A 93 -3.35 -29.79 11.58
CA GLU A 93 -3.16 -31.07 10.89
C GLU A 93 -2.17 -32.01 11.61
N GLY A 94 -1.26 -31.45 12.41
CA GLY A 94 -0.32 -32.22 13.24
C GLY A 94 -0.86 -32.61 14.62
N PHE A 95 -2.09 -32.19 14.98
CA PHE A 95 -2.75 -32.69 16.18
C PHE A 95 -3.48 -34.02 15.85
N PRO A 96 -3.22 -35.11 16.59
CA PRO A 96 -3.91 -36.39 16.40
C PRO A 96 -5.41 -36.31 16.75
#